data_AF-A0A6L5WJG8-F1
#
_entry.id   AF-A0A6L5WJG8-F1
#
_cell.length_a   1.000
_cell.length_b   1.000
_cell.length_c   1.000
_cell.angle_alpha   90.00
_cell.angle_beta   90.00
_cell.angle_gamma   90.00
#
_symmetry.space_group_name_H-M   'P 1'
#
loop_
_entity.id
_entity.type
_entity.pdbx_description
1 polymer ?
#
loop_
_entity_poly.entity_id
_entity_poly.type
_entity_poly.pdbx_seq_one_letter_code
_entity_poly.pdbx_strand_id
1 'polypeptide(L)'
;MVNYYMIFLAIKDIVFSIFTIFLYVTVLLFVYYSFVIKDISTFKFSIQVFVFFNIFFLLPILNYDIMQRLNFGNINYPYIILDKNAKLPNEIYIDDGNLTDKSESNKTIPTYFIKKDDRIELYNIKVLSTLGDSWYIETQNGFRFKLDKNLIETEILKE
;
A
#
# COMPACT_ATOMS: atom_id res chain seq x y z
N MET A 1 -8.92 13.84 26.79
CA MET A 1 -8.67 15.24 26.39
C MET A 1 -8.55 15.25 24.87
N VAL A 2 -9.43 15.95 24.16
CA VAL A 2 -9.43 15.95 22.69
C VAL A 2 -8.25 16.78 22.19
N ASN A 3 -7.42 16.21 21.32
CA ASN A 3 -6.26 16.91 20.76
C ASN A 3 -6.71 17.82 19.60
N TYR A 4 -6.87 19.12 19.87
CA TYR A 4 -7.31 20.12 18.88
C TYR A 4 -6.43 20.18 17.64
N TYR A 5 -5.13 19.87 17.74
CA TYR A 5 -4.23 19.81 16.60
C TYR A 5 -4.60 18.69 15.62
N MET A 6 -4.96 17.51 16.13
CA MET A 6 -5.40 16.37 15.31
C MET A 6 -6.72 16.67 14.61
N ILE A 7 -7.66 17.37 15.27
CA ILE A 7 -8.92 17.79 14.66
C ILE A 7 -8.68 18.81 13.55
N PHE A 8 -7.80 19.79 13.79
CA PHE A 8 -7.46 20.81 12.77
C PHE A 8 -6.86 20.17 11.51
N LEU A 9 -5.93 19.21 11.68
CA LEU A 9 -5.36 18.46 10.56
C LEU A 9 -6.44 17.70 9.77
N ALA A 10 -7.31 16.96 10.46
CA ALA A 10 -8.39 16.22 9.82
C ALA A 10 -9.34 17.13 9.02
N ILE A 11 -9.70 18.30 9.58
CA ILE A 11 -10.54 19.28 8.87
C ILE A 11 -9.81 19.82 7.63
N LYS A 12 -8.53 20.16 7.75
CA LYS A 12 -7.72 20.63 6.62
C LYS A 12 -7.68 19.61 5.49
N ASP A 13 -7.47 18.33 5.81
CA ASP A 13 -7.39 17.25 4.82
C ASP A 13 -8.74 17.03 4.11
N ILE A 14 -9.85 17.09 4.86
CA ILE A 14 -11.21 17.01 4.30
C ILE A 14 -11.47 18.16 3.34
N VAL A 15 -11.17 19.40 3.74
CA VAL A 15 -11.38 20.59 2.91
C VAL A 15 -10.53 20.53 1.64
N PHE A 16 -9.26 20.12 1.74
CA PHE A 16 -8.38 19.93 0.60
C PHE A 16 -8.90 18.85 -0.38
N SER A 17 -9.44 17.75 0.16
CA SER A 17 -10.03 16.66 -0.63
C SER A 17 -11.27 17.14 -1.39
N ILE A 18 -12.19 17.83 -0.71
CA ILE A 18 -13.41 18.40 -1.34
C ILE A 18 -13.02 19.39 -2.45
N PHE A 19 -12.07 20.28 -2.19
CA PHE A 19 -11.57 21.23 -3.17
C PHE A 19 -10.99 20.54 -4.41
N THR A 20 -10.21 19.49 -4.21
CA THR A 20 -9.63 18.72 -5.32
C THR A 20 -10.70 18.02 -6.15
N ILE A 21 -11.70 17.40 -5.52
CA ILE A 21 -12.82 16.76 -6.22
C ILE A 21 -13.58 17.79 -7.06
N PHE A 22 -13.88 18.97 -6.49
CA PHE A 22 -14.54 20.05 -7.21
C PHE A 22 -13.73 20.51 -8.44
N LEU A 23 -12.42 20.66 -8.28
CA LEU A 23 -11.55 21.06 -9.37
C LEU A 23 -11.45 19.97 -10.46
N TYR A 24 -11.45 18.69 -10.07
CA TYR A 24 -11.51 17.56 -11.01
C TYR A 24 -12.80 17.56 -11.85
N VAL A 25 -13.95 17.76 -11.21
CA VAL A 25 -15.24 17.89 -11.92
C VAL A 25 -15.20 19.06 -12.90
N THR A 26 -14.58 20.18 -12.52
CA THR A 26 -14.41 21.35 -13.40
C THR A 26 -13.56 21.00 -14.63
N VAL A 27 -12.48 20.23 -14.46
CA VAL A 27 -11.66 19.75 -15.59
C VAL A 27 -12.46 18.81 -16.50
N LEU A 28 -13.28 17.91 -15.95
CA LEU A 28 -14.15 17.04 -16.75
C LEU A 28 -15.17 17.84 -17.56
N LEU A 29 -15.79 18.86 -16.96
CA LEU A 29 -16.69 19.77 -17.67
C LEU A 29 -15.96 20.53 -18.79
N PHE A 30 -14.71 20.95 -18.56
CA PHE A 30 -13.90 21.60 -19.58
C PHE A 30 -13.59 20.67 -20.77
N VAL A 31 -13.28 19.40 -20.51
CA VAL A 31 -13.09 18.40 -21.58
C VAL A 31 -14.39 18.18 -22.36
N TYR A 32 -15.52 18.04 -21.65
CA TYR A 32 -16.83 17.89 -22.29
C TYR A 32 -17.20 19.11 -23.15
N TYR A 33 -17.02 20.32 -22.61
CA TYR A 33 -17.27 21.56 -23.35
C TYR A 33 -16.40 21.66 -24.61
N SER A 34 -15.11 21.31 -24.49
CA SER A 34 -14.18 21.27 -25.62
C SER A 34 -14.63 20.28 -26.71
N PHE A 35 -15.19 19.14 -26.31
CA PHE A 35 -15.78 18.17 -27.24
C PHE A 35 -17.02 18.73 -27.96
N VAL A 36 -17.88 19.49 -27.27
CA VAL A 36 -19.09 20.10 -27.84
C VAL A 36 -18.77 21.18 -28.88
N ILE A 37 -17.72 21.98 -28.66
CA ILE A 37 -17.27 23.00 -29.62
C ILE A 37 -16.81 22.39 -30.95
N LYS A 38 -16.43 21.10 -30.96
CA LYS A 38 -15.84 20.39 -32.12
C LYS A 38 -14.55 21.04 -32.66
N ASP A 39 -13.88 21.85 -31.84
CA ASP A 39 -12.54 22.36 -32.16
C ASP A 39 -11.48 21.37 -31.69
N ILE A 40 -10.70 20.87 -32.64
CA ILE A 40 -9.65 19.89 -32.38
C ILE A 40 -8.51 20.45 -31.53
N SER A 41 -8.21 21.75 -31.66
CA SER A 41 -7.13 22.39 -30.92
C SER A 41 -7.47 22.49 -29.43
N THR A 42 -8.65 23.05 -29.14
CA THR A 42 -9.19 23.16 -27.78
C THR A 42 -9.37 21.79 -27.13
N PHE A 43 -9.87 20.79 -27.88
CA PHE A 43 -10.00 19.43 -27.36
C PHE A 43 -8.65 18.81 -26.97
N LYS A 44 -7.63 18.90 -27.82
CA LYS A 44 -6.28 18.39 -27.48
C LYS A 44 -5.71 19.05 -26.24
N PHE A 45 -5.84 20.37 -26.13
CA PHE A 45 -5.40 21.11 -24.95
C PHE A 45 -6.14 20.65 -23.68
N SER A 46 -7.45 20.44 -23.76
CA SER A 46 -8.24 19.95 -22.63
C SER A 46 -7.81 18.57 -22.14
N ILE A 47 -7.46 17.66 -23.05
CA ILE A 47 -6.95 16.32 -22.72
C ILE A 47 -5.57 16.42 -22.06
N GLN A 48 -4.70 17.31 -22.54
CA GLN A 48 -3.39 17.54 -21.92
C GLN A 48 -3.53 18.07 -20.49
N VAL A 49 -4.43 19.01 -20.25
CA VAL A 49 -4.75 19.51 -18.89
C VAL A 49 -5.31 18.39 -18.02
N PHE A 50 -6.21 17.55 -18.55
CA PHE A 50 -6.74 16.40 -17.83
C PHE A 50 -5.65 15.41 -17.41
N VAL A 51 -4.75 15.03 -18.31
CA VAL A 51 -3.65 14.10 -17.99
C VAL A 51 -2.71 14.72 -16.95
N PHE A 52 -2.33 15.99 -17.12
CA PHE A 52 -1.51 16.71 -16.14
C PHE A 52 -2.17 16.71 -14.76
N PHE A 53 -3.46 17.00 -14.70
CA PHE A 53 -4.21 17.01 -13.44
C PHE A 53 -4.20 15.63 -12.76
N ASN A 54 -4.42 14.56 -13.51
CA ASN A 54 -4.40 13.19 -12.98
C ASN A 54 -3.04 12.83 -12.37
N ILE A 55 -1.95 13.18 -13.03
CA ILE A 55 -0.60 12.84 -12.57
C ILE A 55 -0.21 13.67 -11.34
N PHE A 56 -0.46 14.98 -11.36
CA PHE A 56 0.05 15.88 -10.31
C PHE A 56 -0.87 16.04 -9.11
N PHE A 57 -2.18 15.84 -9.26
CA PHE A 57 -3.14 16.06 -8.17
C PHE A 57 -3.80 14.77 -7.69
N LEU A 58 -4.19 13.86 -8.59
CA LEU A 58 -4.86 12.62 -8.19
C LEU A 58 -3.90 11.57 -7.62
N LEU A 59 -2.71 11.37 -8.22
CA LEU A 59 -1.74 10.38 -7.70
C LEU A 59 -1.29 10.68 -6.26
N PRO A 60 -0.96 11.94 -5.86
CA PRO A 60 -0.59 12.23 -4.48
C PRO A 60 -1.76 12.11 -3.48
N ILE A 61 -3.00 12.23 -3.96
CA ILE A 61 -4.22 12.10 -3.15
C ILE A 61 -4.64 10.64 -2.98
N LEU A 62 -3.99 9.71 -3.68
CA LEU A 62 -4.23 8.29 -3.48
C LEU A 62 -3.88 7.94 -2.03
N ASN A 63 -4.91 7.90 -1.19
CA ASN A 63 -4.80 7.71 0.24
C ASN A 63 -4.11 6.36 0.51
N TYR A 64 -3.31 6.30 1.57
CA TYR A 64 -2.74 5.07 2.11
C TYR A 64 -3.76 3.91 2.17
N ASP A 65 -5.00 4.18 2.58
CA ASP A 65 -6.06 3.17 2.63
C ASP A 65 -6.49 2.70 1.24
N ILE A 66 -6.48 3.57 0.24
CA ILE A 66 -6.77 3.23 -1.16
C ILE A 66 -5.59 2.41 -1.72
N MET A 67 -4.36 2.80 -1.42
CA MET A 67 -3.15 2.10 -1.84
C MET A 67 -3.11 0.67 -1.29
N GLN A 68 -3.55 0.48 -0.04
CA GLN A 68 -3.74 -0.84 0.55
C GLN A 68 -4.89 -1.62 -0.10
N ARG A 69 -6.07 -1.01 -0.31
CA ARG A 69 -7.23 -1.67 -0.95
C ARG A 69 -6.97 -2.09 -2.39
N LEU A 70 -6.09 -1.38 -3.10
CA LEU A 70 -5.66 -1.71 -4.46
C LEU A 70 -4.45 -2.66 -4.48
N ASN A 71 -4.05 -3.17 -3.31
CA ASN A 71 -2.88 -4.03 -3.12
C ASN A 71 -1.55 -3.42 -3.56
N PHE A 72 -1.43 -2.10 -3.77
CA PHE A 72 -0.20 -1.47 -4.28
C PHE A 72 0.96 -1.45 -3.28
N GLY A 73 0.71 -1.75 -2.00
CA GLY A 73 1.73 -1.94 -0.98
C GLY A 73 1.48 -1.13 0.28
N ASN A 74 2.52 -1.05 1.11
CA ASN A 74 2.49 -0.57 2.48
C ASN A 74 1.41 -1.29 3.33
N ILE A 75 1.18 -2.58 3.09
CA ILE A 75 0.14 -3.39 3.77
C ILE A 75 0.78 -4.21 4.88
N ASN A 76 0.17 -4.21 6.06
CA ASN A 76 0.54 -5.09 7.16
C ASN A 76 -0.22 -6.41 7.00
N TYR A 77 0.48 -7.45 6.57
CA TYR A 77 -0.11 -8.79 6.51
C TYR A 77 0.08 -9.49 7.86
N PRO A 78 -0.96 -10.16 8.41
CA PRO A 78 -0.79 -11.00 9.57
C PRO A 78 0.26 -12.10 9.29
N TYR A 79 0.15 -12.73 8.12
CA TYR A 79 1.16 -13.61 7.55
C TYR A 79 0.93 -13.83 6.05
N ILE A 80 1.93 -14.36 5.36
CA ILE A 80 1.83 -14.85 3.98
C ILE A 80 2.29 -16.30 3.88
N ILE A 81 1.73 -17.05 2.94
CA ILE A 81 2.10 -18.45 2.68
C ILE A 81 3.03 -18.50 1.47
N LEU A 82 4.16 -19.18 1.63
CA LEU A 82 5.19 -19.34 0.63
C LEU A 82 5.39 -20.81 0.26
N ASP A 83 5.83 -21.06 -0.96
CA ASP A 83 6.32 -22.37 -1.40
C ASP A 83 7.45 -22.84 -0.45
N LYS A 84 7.48 -24.12 -0.09
CA LYS A 84 8.51 -24.73 0.77
C LYS A 84 9.96 -24.51 0.30
N ASN A 85 10.16 -24.21 -0.98
CA ASN A 85 11.45 -23.95 -1.61
C ASN A 85 11.85 -22.47 -1.57
N ALA A 86 10.99 -21.58 -1.05
CA ALA A 86 11.28 -20.17 -0.93
C ALA A 86 12.53 -19.95 -0.05
N LYS A 87 13.52 -19.25 -0.59
CA LYS A 87 14.74 -18.89 0.13
C LYS A 87 14.50 -17.60 0.91
N LEU A 88 14.39 -17.74 2.24
CA LEU A 88 14.31 -16.60 3.14
C LEU A 88 15.71 -16.14 3.60
N PRO A 89 15.89 -14.84 3.86
CA PRO A 89 17.12 -14.31 4.46
C PRO A 89 17.38 -14.91 5.86
N ASN A 90 18.66 -15.07 6.21
CA ASN A 90 19.09 -15.65 7.48
C ASN A 90 18.80 -14.75 8.69
N GLU A 91 18.47 -13.48 8.43
CA GLU A 91 18.13 -12.46 9.42
C GLU A 91 16.72 -12.65 10.00
N ILE A 92 15.89 -13.51 9.39
CA ILE A 92 14.53 -13.82 9.85
C ILE A 92 14.58 -15.00 10.82
N TYR A 93 13.87 -14.88 11.95
CA TYR A 93 13.82 -15.93 12.97
C TYR A 93 12.97 -17.12 12.51
N ILE A 94 13.40 -18.33 12.86
CA ILE A 94 12.57 -19.53 12.75
C ILE A 94 11.79 -19.67 14.05
N ASP A 95 10.47 -19.83 13.98
CA ASP A 95 9.70 -20.20 15.16
C ASP A 95 9.70 -21.71 15.35
N ASP A 96 10.40 -22.15 16.39
CA ASP A 96 10.48 -23.53 16.84
C ASP A 96 9.63 -23.77 18.11
N GLY A 97 8.77 -22.81 18.48
CA GLY A 97 7.95 -22.83 19.69
C GLY A 97 8.52 -22.00 20.85
N ASN A 98 9.69 -21.38 20.69
CA ASN A 98 10.33 -20.55 21.72
C ASN A 98 10.06 -19.04 21.60
N LEU A 99 9.43 -18.57 20.51
CA LEU A 99 9.18 -17.14 20.31
C LEU A 99 8.00 -16.62 21.16
N THR A 100 7.04 -17.49 21.51
CA THR A 100 5.90 -17.17 22.38
C THR A 100 6.28 -17.04 23.86
N ASP A 101 7.35 -17.69 24.30
CA ASP A 101 7.80 -17.65 25.71
C ASP A 101 8.63 -16.40 26.07
N LYS A 102 9.02 -15.58 25.08
CA LYS A 102 9.74 -14.30 25.30
C LYS A 102 8.81 -13.09 25.42
N SER A 103 7.56 -13.30 25.82
CA SER A 103 6.60 -12.25 26.19
C SER A 103 6.90 -11.65 27.59
N GLU A 104 8.18 -11.46 27.94
CA GLU A 104 8.56 -10.60 29.06
C GLU A 104 8.49 -9.14 28.60
N SER A 105 7.46 -8.45 29.08
CA SER A 105 7.23 -7.00 29.10
C SER A 105 7.85 -6.15 27.95
N ASN A 106 6.99 -5.68 27.04
CA ASN A 106 7.25 -4.60 26.06
C ASN A 106 8.17 -4.87 24.86
N LYS A 107 8.50 -6.13 24.52
CA LYS A 107 9.29 -6.42 23.31
C LYS A 107 8.38 -6.73 22.12
N THR A 108 8.48 -5.92 21.05
CA THR A 108 7.83 -6.20 19.77
C THR A 108 8.33 -7.55 19.24
N ILE A 109 7.41 -8.45 18.91
CA ILE A 109 7.75 -9.77 18.33
C ILE A 109 8.41 -9.53 16.97
N PRO A 110 9.60 -10.10 16.71
CA PRO A 110 10.28 -9.91 15.42
C PRO A 110 9.49 -10.57 14.28
N THR A 111 9.92 -10.31 13.05
CA THR A 111 9.49 -11.11 11.89
C THR A 111 10.06 -12.53 12.02
N TYR A 112 9.20 -13.53 11.83
CA TYR A 112 9.58 -14.93 11.93
C TYR A 112 8.84 -15.78 10.88
N PHE A 113 9.32 -17.00 10.65
CA PHE A 113 8.63 -17.97 9.81
C PHE A 113 8.47 -19.34 10.48
N ILE A 114 7.38 -20.02 10.13
CA ILE A 114 7.12 -21.41 10.51
C ILE A 114 7.28 -22.25 9.26
N LYS A 115 8.12 -23.29 9.33
CA LYS A 115 8.29 -24.24 8.24
C LYS A 115 7.39 -25.46 8.48
N LYS A 116 6.47 -25.71 7.55
CA LYS A 116 5.65 -26.92 7.49
C LYS A 116 6.17 -27.82 6.37
N ASP A 117 5.63 -29.04 6.29
CA ASP A 117 6.10 -30.05 5.32
C ASP A 117 5.89 -29.61 3.86
N ASP A 118 4.82 -28.85 3.61
CA ASP A 118 4.36 -28.43 2.28
C ASP A 118 4.61 -26.93 2.00
N ARG A 119 4.74 -26.09 3.03
CA ARG A 119 4.77 -24.62 2.89
C ARG A 119 5.58 -23.92 3.98
N ILE A 120 5.83 -22.64 3.77
CA ILE A 120 6.42 -21.74 4.78
C ILE A 120 5.41 -20.63 5.09
N GLU A 121 5.12 -20.40 6.37
CA GLU A 121 4.25 -19.33 6.83
C GLU A 121 5.11 -18.21 7.42
N LEU A 122 5.09 -17.01 6.82
CA LEU A 122 5.92 -15.86 7.20
C LEU A 122 5.07 -14.79 7.89
N TYR A 123 5.40 -14.46 9.13
CA TYR A 123 4.60 -13.63 10.05
C TYR A 123 5.21 -12.27 10.33
N ASN A 124 4.37 -11.33 10.78
CA ASN A 124 4.78 -9.99 11.22
C ASN A 124 5.57 -9.24 10.15
N ILE A 125 5.03 -9.18 8.94
CA ILE A 125 5.65 -8.46 7.83
C ILE A 125 4.83 -7.27 7.39
N LYS A 126 5.54 -6.30 6.83
CA LYS A 126 4.95 -5.16 6.14
C LYS A 126 5.37 -5.21 4.68
N VAL A 127 4.42 -5.42 3.79
CA VAL A 127 4.69 -5.49 2.36
C VAL A 127 4.66 -4.06 1.83
N LEU A 128 5.82 -3.55 1.42
CA LEU A 128 6.00 -2.19 0.91
C LEU A 128 5.45 -2.01 -0.51
N SER A 129 5.51 -3.07 -1.33
CA SER A 129 5.02 -3.06 -2.71
C SER A 129 4.78 -4.49 -3.18
N THR A 130 3.69 -4.71 -3.93
CA THR A 130 3.38 -5.96 -4.65
C THR A 130 3.49 -5.79 -6.17
N LEU A 131 3.93 -4.62 -6.63
CA LEU A 131 3.98 -4.26 -8.04
C LEU A 131 5.07 -5.04 -8.80
N GLY A 132 4.71 -5.56 -9.97
CA GLY A 132 5.59 -6.35 -10.83
C GLY A 132 5.72 -7.80 -10.38
N ASP A 133 6.87 -8.41 -10.67
CA ASP A 133 7.09 -9.85 -10.48
C ASP A 133 7.60 -10.18 -9.06
N SER A 134 7.55 -9.23 -8.14
CA SER A 134 8.17 -9.39 -6.83
C SER A 134 7.53 -8.54 -5.76
N TRP A 135 7.58 -9.04 -4.54
CA TRP A 135 7.14 -8.34 -3.35
C TRP A 135 8.35 -7.78 -2.62
N TYR A 136 8.21 -6.53 -2.17
CA TYR A 136 9.19 -5.86 -1.32
C TYR A 136 8.67 -5.88 0.10
N ILE A 137 9.39 -6.55 1.00
CA ILE A 137 8.96 -6.80 2.37
C ILE A 137 9.88 -6.06 3.32
N GLU A 138 9.29 -5.42 4.33
CA GLU A 138 9.94 -4.83 5.50
C GLU A 138 9.56 -5.63 6.74
N THR A 139 10.57 -6.04 7.49
CA THR A 139 10.41 -6.75 8.76
C THR A 139 10.14 -5.78 9.91
N GLN A 140 9.71 -6.27 11.07
CA GLN A 140 9.47 -5.42 12.25
C GLN A 140 10.74 -4.70 12.75
N ASN A 141 11.92 -5.26 12.50
CA ASN A 141 13.22 -4.63 12.80
C ASN A 141 13.74 -3.72 11.68
N GLY A 142 12.94 -3.44 10.64
CA GLY A 142 13.28 -2.52 9.54
C GLY A 142 14.20 -3.11 8.47
N PHE A 143 14.55 -4.39 8.57
CA PHE A 143 15.27 -5.11 7.51
C PHE A 143 14.36 -5.31 6.30
N ARG A 144 14.91 -5.17 5.10
CA ARG A 144 14.13 -5.21 3.86
C ARG A 144 14.68 -6.27 2.93
N PHE A 145 13.77 -7.06 2.35
CA PHE A 145 14.13 -8.08 1.38
C PHE A 145 13.08 -8.18 0.28
N LYS A 146 13.49 -8.82 -0.82
CA LYS A 146 12.68 -9.03 -2.01
C LYS A 146 12.29 -10.50 -2.06
N LEU A 147 11.03 -10.76 -2.38
CA LEU A 147 10.50 -12.10 -2.60
C LEU A 147 9.89 -12.20 -4.00
N ASP A 148 10.16 -13.28 -4.72
CA ASP A 148 9.55 -13.52 -6.03
C ASP A 148 8.05 -13.84 -5.84
N LYS A 149 7.19 -13.20 -6.64
CA LYS A 149 5.74 -13.36 -6.52
C LYS A 149 5.30 -14.81 -6.81
N ASN A 150 6.04 -15.53 -7.65
CA ASN A 150 5.74 -16.93 -7.97
C ASN A 150 5.89 -17.87 -6.77
N LEU A 151 6.59 -17.43 -5.72
CA LEU A 151 6.78 -18.20 -4.50
C LEU A 151 5.68 -17.94 -3.45
N ILE A 152 4.73 -17.04 -3.73
CA ILE A 152 3.65 -16.66 -2.82
C ILE A 152 2.39 -17.42 -3.22
N GLU A 153 1.95 -18.33 -2.37
CA GLU A 153 0.81 -19.20 -2.66
C GLU A 153 -0.51 -18.58 -2.22
N THR A 154 -0.55 -17.83 -1.12
CA THR A 154 -1.79 -17.25 -0.57
C THR A 154 -1.54 -15.98 0.23
N GLU A 155 -2.43 -15.00 0.03
CA GLU A 155 -2.50 -13.73 0.74
C GLU A 155 -3.64 -13.79 1.76
N ILE A 156 -3.36 -13.55 3.04
CA ILE A 156 -4.41 -13.50 4.08
C ILE A 156 -4.50 -12.08 4.57
N LEU A 157 -5.57 -11.39 4.15
CA LEU A 157 -5.87 -10.03 4.59
C LEU A 157 -6.55 -10.10 5.95
N LYS A 158 -6.15 -9.21 6.87
CA LYS A 158 -6.83 -9.02 8.14
C LYS A 158 -8.17 -8.35 7.85
N GLU A 159 -9.29 -9.00 8.19
CA GLU A 159 -10.63 -8.38 8.17
C GLU A 159 -10.70 -7.14 9.07
#